data_AF-A0A0A2JMT0-F1
#
_entry.id   AF-A0A0A2JMT0-F1
#
_cell.length_a   1.000
_cell.length_b   1.000
_cell.length_c   1.000
_cell.angle_alpha   90.00
_cell.angle_beta   90.00
_cell.angle_gamma   90.00
#
_symmetry.space_group_name_H-M   'P 1'
#
loop_
_entity.id
_entity.type
_entity.pdbx_description
1 polymer ?
#
loop_
_entity_poly.entity_id
_entity_poly.type
_entity_poly.pdbx_seq_one_letter_code
_entity_poly.pdbx_strand_id
1 'polypeptide(L)'
;MENSAKGDPRGDVVARGIVSEELARVMYERFTGGSKNFLPLFDPIRDTFDSVRSRSLFCFTVIIYLASRAVTDLRGDTHMQRVLQDEAQRLAEDSFFERPTKLETVQGMILLAAYSEKTWFSIALILRTALDSGLEKSLDTLLSQENVPRSSLSASMAERELVWKTRTWLITFILELDVASGTGRKSRIAEVDVVKLRKFLDYPLSLPCDMRTVCIIELHQLRGNYRVTIDNTSTVGDIVSTELPAIMTRLQNWWTTWDEIHESRLSFLTLDKPTIWINSDFDKLEDNGFHIGAFQRSSLKLMLHYARIFVFCASLARIQKLQPTHTDSGSEMLDQNVMNLWQSLVTTIMDQLGFLINEPSYRCQLPWAPTYPALTIAFVTTFALRIARWRPNLINQSLLLERAERICGFLKQPPYPDIHRTVSIFVNYARALIASQLPQSNHSTDVPIMSDQNEGPTFEGPDNDNPMINRPPPSGVGPLDDLRYRTGPTIQADRDSNMVSMPSSDPSAVARAPVSRLSGTMEAPNWTVSNSIADSFGLFEEGQNDIFDFLPMMPSMPQ
;
A
#
# COMPACT_ATOMS: atom_id res chain seq x y z
N MET A 1 18.62 -20.33 42.81
CA MET A 1 17.20 -20.64 42.59
C MET A 1 16.90 -20.35 41.13
N GLU A 2 17.23 -21.31 40.27
CA GLU A 2 16.89 -21.29 38.84
C GLU A 2 15.61 -22.10 38.60
N ASN A 3 14.92 -21.76 37.51
CA ASN A 3 13.77 -22.42 36.89
C ASN A 3 12.36 -22.01 37.34
N SER A 4 11.84 -20.92 36.73
CA SER A 4 10.42 -20.81 36.37
C SER A 4 10.22 -19.86 35.17
N ALA A 5 10.84 -20.19 34.04
CA ALA A 5 10.57 -19.52 32.76
C ALA A 5 10.25 -20.55 31.65
N LYS A 6 9.53 -21.62 32.00
CA LYS A 6 8.88 -22.46 31.01
C LYS A 6 7.46 -21.92 30.86
N GLY A 7 7.22 -21.14 29.80
CA GLY A 7 5.88 -20.72 29.43
C GLY A 7 4.94 -21.92 29.28
N ASP A 8 3.64 -21.72 29.51
CA ASP A 8 2.66 -22.79 29.35
C ASP A 8 2.62 -23.20 27.87
N PRO A 9 3.06 -24.42 27.50
CA PRO A 9 3.14 -24.83 26.10
C PRO A 9 1.77 -24.92 25.41
N ARG A 10 0.67 -24.92 26.19
CA ARG A 10 -0.71 -24.89 25.68
C ARG A 10 -1.35 -23.50 25.75
N GLY A 11 -0.66 -22.52 26.31
CA GLY A 11 -1.13 -21.15 26.43
C GLY A 11 -1.05 -20.38 25.11
N ASP A 12 -1.54 -19.14 25.13
CA ASP A 12 -1.41 -18.23 23.99
C ASP A 12 0.04 -17.78 23.76
N VAL A 13 0.26 -16.97 22.71
CA VAL A 13 1.60 -16.51 22.33
C VAL A 13 2.34 -15.74 23.44
N VAL A 14 1.63 -15.13 24.38
CA VAL A 14 2.21 -14.44 25.53
C VAL A 14 2.50 -15.41 26.66
N ALA A 15 1.58 -16.32 26.97
CA ALA A 15 1.75 -17.35 28.00
C ALA A 15 2.87 -18.35 27.66
N ARG A 16 3.09 -18.60 26.37
CA ARG A 16 4.21 -19.39 25.83
C ARG A 16 5.54 -18.64 25.84
N GLY A 17 5.54 -17.34 26.12
CA GLY A 17 6.74 -16.50 26.11
C GLY A 17 7.29 -16.20 24.72
N ILE A 18 6.48 -16.35 23.65
CA ILE A 18 6.88 -15.97 22.28
C ILE A 18 7.02 -14.45 22.19
N VAL A 19 6.11 -13.72 22.86
CA VAL A 19 6.15 -12.26 23.01
C VAL A 19 5.91 -11.95 24.49
N SER A 20 6.65 -11.01 25.08
CA SER A 20 6.34 -10.55 26.45
C SER A 20 4.99 -9.83 26.48
N GLU A 21 4.32 -9.80 27.62
CA GLU A 21 3.01 -9.13 27.72
C GLU A 21 3.12 -7.63 27.44
N GLU A 22 4.17 -6.99 27.95
CA GLU A 22 4.45 -5.56 27.73
C GLU A 22 4.59 -5.27 26.24
N LEU A 23 5.38 -6.09 25.54
CA LEU A 23 5.60 -5.95 24.11
C LEU A 23 4.31 -6.23 23.32
N ALA A 24 3.54 -7.25 23.71
CA ALA A 24 2.27 -7.58 23.07
C ALA A 24 1.24 -6.45 23.23
N ARG A 25 1.18 -5.77 24.38
CA ARG A 25 0.31 -4.60 24.59
C ARG A 25 0.68 -3.45 23.65
N VAL A 26 1.97 -3.14 23.52
CA VAL A 26 2.46 -2.11 22.59
C VAL A 26 2.14 -2.50 21.14
N MET A 27 2.40 -3.74 20.74
CA MET A 27 2.06 -4.26 19.41
C MET A 27 0.57 -4.09 19.10
N TYR A 28 -0.29 -4.52 20.03
CA TYR A 28 -1.74 -4.44 19.89
C TYR A 28 -2.21 -2.99 19.71
N GLU A 29 -1.82 -2.11 20.63
CA GLU A 29 -2.22 -0.70 20.60
C GLU A 29 -1.81 -0.02 19.29
N ARG A 30 -0.55 -0.21 18.87
CA ARG A 30 -0.01 0.36 17.63
C ARG A 30 -0.78 -0.13 16.40
N PHE A 31 -1.06 -1.43 16.32
CA PHE A 31 -1.80 -1.99 15.19
C PHE A 31 -3.26 -1.52 15.18
N THR A 32 -3.97 -1.57 16.30
CA THR A 32 -5.37 -1.12 16.37
C THR A 32 -5.49 0.38 16.10
N GLY A 33 -4.55 1.18 16.59
CA GLY A 33 -4.52 2.62 16.37
C GLY A 33 -4.22 3.01 14.92
N GLY A 34 -3.30 2.30 14.26
CA GLY A 34 -2.92 2.58 12.88
C GLY A 34 -3.87 1.99 11.83
N SER A 35 -4.37 0.78 12.03
CA SER A 35 -5.21 0.08 11.04
C SER A 35 -6.65 0.58 10.99
N LYS A 36 -7.17 1.23 12.05
CA LYS A 36 -8.58 1.69 12.16
C LYS A 36 -9.07 2.55 11.00
N ASN A 37 -8.15 3.25 10.33
CA ASN A 37 -8.45 4.12 9.20
C ASN A 37 -8.69 3.35 7.89
N PHE A 38 -8.17 2.13 7.77
CA PHE A 38 -8.36 1.27 6.60
C PHE A 38 -9.34 0.13 6.85
N LEU A 39 -9.27 -0.50 8.03
CA LEU A 39 -10.08 -1.64 8.42
C LEU A 39 -10.73 -1.36 9.80
N PRO A 40 -11.83 -0.59 9.84
CA PRO A 40 -12.55 -0.29 11.08
C PRO A 40 -13.38 -1.48 11.60
N LEU A 41 -12.73 -2.62 11.84
CA LEU A 41 -13.37 -3.84 12.35
C LEU A 41 -13.65 -3.79 13.85
N PHE A 42 -12.83 -3.03 14.58
CA PHE A 42 -12.77 -3.08 16.04
C PHE A 42 -13.33 -1.81 16.67
N ASP A 43 -13.94 -2.00 17.84
CA ASP A 43 -14.49 -0.94 18.67
C ASP A 43 -13.53 -0.66 19.84
N PRO A 44 -13.02 0.56 20.01
CA PRO A 44 -12.02 0.87 21.04
C PRO A 44 -12.46 0.56 22.48
N ILE A 45 -13.76 0.50 22.76
CA ILE A 45 -14.30 0.23 24.10
C ILE A 45 -14.40 -1.28 24.33
N ARG A 46 -14.86 -2.03 23.33
CA ARG A 46 -15.01 -3.50 23.43
C ARG A 46 -13.68 -4.22 23.22
N ASP A 47 -12.97 -3.86 22.16
CA ASP A 47 -11.83 -4.60 21.63
C ASP A 47 -10.53 -4.08 22.23
N THR A 48 -10.46 -4.11 23.56
CA THR A 48 -9.22 -3.89 24.31
C THR A 48 -8.32 -5.13 24.23
N PHE A 49 -7.03 -4.95 24.53
CA PHE A 49 -6.05 -6.04 24.57
C PHE A 49 -6.56 -7.27 25.36
N ASP A 50 -6.99 -7.06 26.61
CA ASP A 50 -7.43 -8.13 27.50
C ASP A 50 -8.74 -8.77 27.03
N SER A 51 -9.65 -7.97 26.48
CA SER A 51 -10.94 -8.43 25.96
C SER A 51 -10.78 -9.31 24.72
N VAL A 52 -9.96 -8.90 23.74
CA VAL A 52 -9.76 -9.71 22.53
C VAL A 52 -8.95 -10.96 22.86
N ARG A 53 -7.90 -10.85 23.68
CA ARG A 53 -7.10 -12.00 24.14
C ARG A 53 -7.96 -13.06 24.83
N SER A 54 -8.93 -12.66 25.64
CA SER A 54 -9.82 -13.62 26.33
C SER A 54 -10.93 -14.18 25.45
N ARG A 55 -11.47 -13.41 24.48
CA ARG A 55 -12.59 -13.85 23.63
C ARG A 55 -12.17 -14.63 22.38
N SER A 56 -11.02 -14.32 21.80
CA SER A 56 -10.55 -14.95 20.56
C SER A 56 -9.02 -14.96 20.47
N LEU A 57 -8.43 -16.10 20.81
CA LEU A 57 -7.00 -16.35 20.65
C LEU A 57 -6.55 -16.20 19.20
N PHE A 58 -7.39 -16.61 18.25
CA PHE A 58 -7.11 -16.48 16.82
C PHE A 58 -7.00 -15.01 16.42
N CYS A 59 -8.05 -14.21 16.66
CA CYS A 59 -8.04 -12.79 16.27
C CYS A 59 -6.93 -12.01 17.01
N PHE A 60 -6.71 -12.31 18.29
CA PHE A 60 -5.61 -11.74 19.05
C PHE A 60 -4.24 -12.04 18.41
N THR A 61 -3.97 -13.31 18.12
CA THR A 61 -2.69 -13.73 17.54
C THR A 61 -2.46 -13.12 16.16
N VAL A 62 -3.51 -13.00 15.34
CA VAL A 62 -3.43 -12.30 14.04
C VAL A 62 -3.04 -10.83 14.22
N ILE A 63 -3.64 -10.11 15.18
CA ILE A 63 -3.28 -8.71 15.46
C ILE A 63 -1.80 -8.60 15.85
N ILE A 64 -1.32 -9.45 16.76
CA ILE A 64 0.09 -9.46 17.21
C ILE A 64 1.04 -9.81 16.05
N TYR A 65 0.69 -10.80 15.23
CA TYR A 65 1.43 -11.15 14.02
C TYR A 65 1.55 -9.95 13.06
N LEU A 66 0.43 -9.31 12.72
CA LEU A 66 0.45 -8.18 11.78
C LEU A 66 1.18 -6.96 12.36
N ALA A 67 1.04 -6.71 13.66
CA ALA A 67 1.80 -5.68 14.35
C ALA A 67 3.32 -5.91 14.24
N SER A 68 3.77 -7.15 14.40
CA SER A 68 5.20 -7.50 14.28
C SER A 68 5.80 -7.24 12.89
N ARG A 69 4.96 -7.20 11.84
CA ARG A 69 5.36 -6.83 10.47
C ARG A 69 5.32 -5.33 10.22
N ALA A 70 4.35 -4.63 10.81
CA ALA A 70 4.09 -3.22 10.54
C ALA A 70 4.99 -2.27 11.37
N VAL A 71 5.20 -2.57 12.66
CA VAL A 71 5.91 -1.68 13.60
C VAL A 71 7.40 -1.66 13.33
N THR A 72 7.98 -0.47 13.11
CA THR A 72 9.37 -0.29 12.69
C THR A 72 10.39 -1.00 13.55
N ASP A 73 10.26 -0.87 14.87
CA ASP A 73 11.25 -1.38 15.84
C ASP A 73 11.20 -2.90 15.98
N LEU A 74 10.15 -3.55 15.47
CA LEU A 74 9.90 -4.99 15.60
C LEU A 74 10.21 -5.78 14.32
N ARG A 75 10.58 -5.08 13.25
CA ARG A 75 10.78 -5.66 11.91
C ARG A 75 11.97 -6.63 11.82
N GLY A 76 12.97 -6.47 12.68
CA GLY A 76 14.20 -7.25 12.63
C GLY A 76 14.03 -8.72 13.03
N ASP A 77 12.98 -9.04 13.78
CA ASP A 77 12.77 -10.40 14.31
C ASP A 77 11.94 -11.27 13.36
N THR A 78 12.59 -11.72 12.30
CA THR A 78 11.98 -12.63 11.31
C THR A 78 11.60 -13.99 11.90
N HIS A 79 12.22 -14.42 13.00
CA HIS A 79 11.89 -15.67 13.65
C HIS A 79 10.55 -15.55 14.38
N MET A 80 10.39 -14.52 15.23
CA MET A 80 9.13 -14.21 15.91
C MET A 80 7.98 -14.05 14.92
N GLN A 81 8.20 -13.31 13.83
CA GLN A 81 7.19 -13.14 12.77
C GLN A 81 6.71 -14.47 12.18
N ARG A 82 7.63 -15.41 11.88
CA ARG A 82 7.27 -16.73 11.36
C ARG A 82 6.52 -17.56 12.41
N VAL A 83 6.98 -17.57 13.65
CA VAL A 83 6.31 -18.30 14.74
C VAL A 83 4.89 -17.78 14.97
N LEU A 84 4.71 -16.45 14.95
CA LEU A 84 3.40 -15.82 15.07
C LEU A 84 2.51 -16.11 13.85
N GLN A 85 3.08 -16.16 12.64
CA GLN A 85 2.37 -16.54 11.42
C GLN A 85 1.87 -17.97 11.49
N ASP A 86 2.75 -18.92 11.85
CA ASP A 86 2.42 -20.34 11.95
C ASP A 86 1.32 -20.57 13.00
N GLU A 87 1.42 -19.89 14.15
CA GLU A 87 0.39 -19.97 15.19
C GLU A 87 -0.94 -19.34 14.73
N ALA A 88 -0.91 -18.19 14.04
CA ALA A 88 -2.11 -17.57 13.49
C ALA A 88 -2.81 -18.48 12.47
N GLN A 89 -2.04 -19.17 11.61
CA GLN A 89 -2.57 -20.12 10.64
C GLN A 89 -3.16 -21.37 11.32
N ARG A 90 -2.45 -21.93 12.31
CA ARG A 90 -2.95 -23.06 13.11
C ARG A 90 -4.28 -22.72 13.80
N LEU A 91 -4.36 -21.53 14.42
CA LEU A 91 -5.57 -21.05 15.08
C LEU A 91 -6.69 -20.71 14.10
N ALA A 92 -6.38 -20.33 12.86
CA ALA A 92 -7.38 -20.12 11.82
C ALA A 92 -8.09 -21.43 11.47
N GLU A 93 -7.32 -22.51 11.30
CA GLU A 93 -7.84 -23.85 11.04
C GLU A 93 -8.76 -24.32 12.18
N ASP A 94 -8.30 -24.20 13.43
CA ASP A 94 -9.10 -24.55 14.62
C ASP A 94 -10.41 -23.74 14.68
N SER A 95 -10.32 -22.42 14.51
CA SER A 95 -11.46 -21.50 14.63
C SER A 95 -12.47 -21.65 13.50
N PHE A 96 -12.03 -22.11 12.32
CA PHE A 96 -12.87 -22.28 11.15
C PHE A 96 -13.93 -23.39 11.32
N PHE A 97 -13.57 -24.46 12.05
CA PHE A 97 -14.46 -25.58 12.34
C PHE A 97 -15.33 -25.37 13.59
N GLU A 98 -15.08 -24.33 14.38
CA GLU A 98 -15.91 -24.00 15.53
C GLU A 98 -17.34 -23.59 15.09
N ARG A 99 -18.35 -24.06 15.83
CA ARG A 99 -19.76 -23.75 15.60
C ARG A 99 -20.46 -23.41 16.93
N PRO A 100 -21.24 -22.33 17.02
CA PRO A 100 -21.45 -21.30 15.98
C PRO A 100 -20.18 -20.49 15.72
N THR A 101 -20.03 -20.00 14.49
CA THR A 101 -18.89 -19.16 14.10
C THR A 101 -18.93 -17.84 14.87
N LYS A 102 -17.86 -17.52 15.58
CA LYS A 102 -17.70 -16.24 16.28
C LYS A 102 -17.44 -15.11 15.28
N LEU A 103 -17.87 -13.88 15.61
CA LEU A 103 -17.63 -12.70 14.78
C LEU A 103 -16.11 -12.47 14.59
N GLU A 104 -15.35 -12.67 15.66
CA GLU A 104 -13.89 -12.53 15.71
C GLU A 104 -13.18 -13.51 14.78
N THR A 105 -13.79 -14.66 14.48
CA THR A 105 -13.26 -15.58 13.46
C THR A 105 -13.29 -14.92 12.08
N VAL A 106 -14.43 -14.31 11.71
CA VAL A 106 -14.53 -13.58 10.43
C VAL A 106 -13.57 -12.39 10.42
N GLN A 107 -13.49 -11.62 11.52
CA GLN A 107 -12.60 -10.46 11.63
C GLN A 107 -11.12 -10.85 11.53
N GLY A 108 -10.68 -11.92 12.20
CA GLY A 108 -9.31 -12.42 12.11
C GLY A 108 -8.96 -12.92 10.71
N MET A 109 -9.89 -13.59 10.02
CA MET A 109 -9.69 -13.99 8.63
C MET A 109 -9.59 -12.78 7.69
N ILE A 110 -10.46 -11.77 7.86
CA ILE A 110 -10.36 -10.49 7.11
C ILE A 110 -8.97 -9.88 7.27
N LEU A 111 -8.46 -9.78 8.50
CA LEU A 111 -7.13 -9.25 8.76
C LEU A 111 -6.04 -10.04 8.05
N LEU A 112 -6.02 -11.38 8.17
CA LEU A 112 -5.02 -12.21 7.49
C LEU A 112 -5.07 -12.04 5.97
N ALA A 113 -6.27 -12.03 5.39
CA ALA A 113 -6.43 -11.88 3.95
C ALA A 113 -6.04 -10.48 3.48
N ALA A 114 -6.45 -9.42 4.19
CA ALA A 114 -6.21 -8.04 3.77
C ALA A 114 -4.73 -7.65 3.73
N TYR A 115 -3.87 -8.30 4.53
CA TYR A 115 -2.41 -8.09 4.59
C TYR A 115 -1.58 -9.23 3.97
N SER A 116 -2.24 -10.15 3.27
CA SER A 116 -1.60 -11.18 2.45
C SER A 116 -1.47 -10.70 1.01
N GLU A 117 -0.56 -11.31 0.25
CA GLU A 117 -0.41 -11.08 -1.19
C GLU A 117 -1.28 -12.04 -2.00
N LYS A 118 -1.50 -13.25 -1.48
CA LYS A 118 -2.35 -14.28 -2.09
C LYS A 118 -3.69 -14.32 -1.35
N THR A 119 -4.65 -13.54 -1.81
CA THR A 119 -5.86 -13.23 -1.03
C THR A 119 -7.15 -13.80 -1.61
N TRP A 120 -7.19 -14.09 -2.91
CA TRP A 120 -8.45 -14.37 -3.63
C TRP A 120 -9.24 -15.55 -3.03
N PHE A 121 -8.56 -16.66 -2.74
CA PHE A 121 -9.18 -17.85 -2.18
C PHE A 121 -9.64 -17.61 -0.74
N SER A 122 -8.83 -16.94 0.06
CA SER A 122 -9.17 -16.57 1.44
C SER A 122 -10.38 -15.64 1.47
N ILE A 123 -10.48 -14.68 0.55
CA ILE A 123 -11.62 -13.75 0.44
C ILE A 123 -12.90 -14.48 0.04
N ALA A 124 -12.81 -15.47 -0.86
CA ALA A 124 -13.92 -16.37 -1.15
C ALA A 124 -14.45 -17.07 0.11
N LEU A 125 -13.54 -17.59 0.92
CA LEU A 125 -13.88 -18.28 2.14
C LEU A 125 -14.46 -17.34 3.21
N ILE A 126 -13.89 -16.15 3.36
CA ILE A 126 -14.40 -15.11 4.28
C ILE A 126 -15.82 -14.73 3.90
N LEU A 127 -16.07 -14.45 2.62
CA LEU A 127 -17.39 -14.10 2.12
C LEU A 127 -18.40 -15.21 2.44
N ARG A 128 -18.05 -16.47 2.18
CA ARG A 128 -18.92 -17.61 2.49
C ARG A 128 -19.20 -17.71 4.00
N THR A 129 -18.16 -17.57 4.83
CA THR A 129 -18.28 -17.65 6.29
C THR A 129 -19.15 -16.51 6.85
N ALA A 130 -19.02 -15.30 6.30
CA ALA A 130 -19.85 -14.14 6.66
C ALA A 130 -21.33 -14.36 6.31
N LEU A 131 -21.60 -14.90 5.11
CA LEU A 131 -22.96 -15.26 4.67
C LEU A 131 -23.59 -16.36 5.53
N ASP A 132 -22.82 -17.41 5.85
CA ASP A 132 -23.30 -18.50 6.71
C ASP A 132 -23.58 -18.00 8.15
N SER A 133 -22.94 -16.90 8.56
CA SER A 133 -23.16 -16.23 9.85
C SER A 133 -24.30 -15.19 9.81
N GLY A 134 -24.94 -14.98 8.65
CA GLY A 134 -26.05 -14.05 8.47
C GLY A 134 -25.64 -12.57 8.52
N LEU A 135 -24.35 -12.24 8.33
CA LEU A 135 -23.86 -10.87 8.42
C LEU A 135 -24.43 -9.97 7.31
N GLU A 136 -24.84 -10.52 6.18
CA GLU A 136 -25.43 -9.79 5.06
C GLU A 136 -26.73 -9.06 5.41
N LYS A 137 -27.44 -9.55 6.44
CA LYS A 137 -28.69 -8.97 6.92
C LYS A 137 -28.47 -7.85 7.92
N SER A 138 -27.24 -7.65 8.41
CA SER A 138 -26.99 -6.77 9.55
C SER A 138 -27.29 -5.31 9.25
N LEU A 139 -26.97 -4.83 8.04
CA LEU A 139 -27.27 -3.44 7.63
C LEU A 139 -28.77 -3.19 7.58
N ASP A 140 -29.52 -4.08 6.94
CA ASP A 140 -30.98 -3.96 6.87
C ASP A 140 -31.61 -4.04 8.27
N THR A 141 -31.12 -4.96 9.10
CA THR A 141 -31.57 -5.11 10.49
C THR A 141 -31.31 -3.82 11.27
N LEU A 142 -30.11 -3.24 11.15
CA LEU A 142 -29.72 -1.99 11.81
C LEU A 142 -30.64 -0.83 11.41
N LEU A 143 -30.90 -0.69 10.12
CA LEU A 143 -31.72 0.41 9.59
C LEU A 143 -33.23 0.22 9.80
N SER A 144 -33.67 -0.98 10.18
CA SER A 144 -35.07 -1.31 10.50
C SER A 144 -35.45 -1.05 11.96
N GLN A 145 -34.50 -0.71 12.83
CA GLN A 145 -34.77 -0.48 14.24
C GLN A 145 -35.66 0.76 14.44
N GLU A 146 -36.79 0.58 15.14
CA GLU A 146 -37.72 1.69 15.46
C GLU A 146 -37.16 2.62 16.54
N ASN A 147 -36.46 2.05 17.53
CA ASN A 147 -35.87 2.77 18.65
C ASN A 147 -34.35 2.85 18.45
N VAL A 148 -33.89 3.85 17.73
CA VAL A 148 -32.46 4.14 17.55
C VAL A 148 -31.91 4.77 18.84
N PRO A 149 -30.68 4.42 19.30
CA PRO A 149 -30.04 5.10 20.41
C PRO A 149 -30.02 6.62 20.23
N ARG A 150 -30.12 7.39 21.31
CA ARG A 150 -29.97 8.85 21.21
C ARG A 150 -28.51 9.27 21.03
N SER A 151 -27.61 8.48 21.60
CA SER A 151 -26.16 8.70 21.59
C SER A 151 -25.42 7.40 21.79
N SER A 152 -24.11 7.42 21.55
CA SER A 152 -23.22 6.30 21.84
C SER A 152 -23.28 5.84 23.30
N LEU A 153 -23.43 6.77 24.24
CA LEU A 153 -23.54 6.48 25.69
C LEU A 153 -24.83 5.74 26.04
N SER A 154 -25.92 6.02 25.32
CA SER A 154 -27.22 5.37 25.55
C SER A 154 -27.36 4.00 24.87
N ALA A 155 -26.42 3.62 24.00
CA ALA A 155 -26.53 2.41 23.21
C ALA A 155 -26.24 1.16 24.06
N SER A 156 -27.17 0.21 24.00
CA SER A 156 -27.07 -1.12 24.56
C SER A 156 -25.98 -1.96 23.88
N MET A 157 -25.58 -3.04 24.54
CA MET A 157 -24.61 -3.99 23.96
C MET A 157 -25.12 -4.66 22.68
N ALA A 158 -26.43 -4.92 22.56
CA ALA A 158 -27.01 -5.53 21.37
C ALA A 158 -26.95 -4.58 20.16
N GLU A 159 -27.21 -3.29 20.36
CA GLU A 159 -27.11 -2.27 19.30
C GLU A 159 -25.66 -2.09 18.85
N ARG A 160 -24.71 -2.13 19.80
CA ARG A 160 -23.28 -2.12 19.49
C ARG A 160 -22.88 -3.36 18.69
N GLU A 161 -23.36 -4.53 19.08
CA GLU A 161 -23.11 -5.78 18.36
C GLU A 161 -23.60 -5.75 16.92
N LEU A 162 -24.77 -5.16 16.69
CA LEU A 162 -25.31 -5.01 15.35
C LEU A 162 -24.47 -4.11 14.46
N VAL A 163 -23.90 -3.03 15.02
CA VAL A 163 -22.95 -2.16 14.31
C VAL A 163 -21.64 -2.88 14.02
N TRP A 164 -21.11 -3.66 14.96
CA TRP A 164 -19.88 -4.46 14.73
C TRP A 164 -20.07 -5.51 13.62
N LYS A 165 -21.22 -6.18 13.59
CA LYS A 165 -21.62 -7.09 12.50
C LYS A 165 -21.71 -6.36 11.17
N THR A 166 -22.33 -5.17 11.16
CA THR A 166 -22.45 -4.32 9.97
C THR A 166 -21.11 -3.87 9.43
N ARG A 167 -20.19 -3.39 10.27
CA ARG A 167 -18.83 -3.06 9.81
C ARG A 167 -18.11 -4.28 9.25
N THR A 168 -18.20 -5.42 9.93
CA THR A 168 -17.55 -6.66 9.47
C THR A 168 -18.11 -7.12 8.11
N TRP A 169 -19.43 -7.01 7.90
CA TRP A 169 -20.06 -7.24 6.60
C TRP A 169 -19.56 -6.28 5.53
N LEU A 170 -19.59 -4.98 5.78
CA LEU A 170 -19.19 -3.96 4.80
C LEU A 170 -17.70 -4.08 4.42
N ILE A 171 -16.83 -4.42 5.36
CA ILE A 171 -15.40 -4.68 5.06
C ILE A 171 -15.23 -5.98 4.26
N THR A 172 -15.99 -7.03 4.58
CA THR A 172 -16.02 -8.25 3.75
C THR A 172 -16.48 -7.94 2.32
N PHE A 173 -17.49 -7.08 2.19
CA PHE A 173 -18.01 -6.61 0.91
C PHE A 173 -16.93 -5.86 0.11
N ILE A 174 -16.16 -4.97 0.75
CA ILE A 174 -15.04 -4.27 0.11
C ILE A 174 -13.99 -5.25 -0.40
N LEU A 175 -13.57 -6.22 0.42
CA LEU A 175 -12.57 -7.21 0.00
C LEU A 175 -13.02 -8.01 -1.23
N GLU A 176 -14.30 -8.37 -1.30
CA GLU A 176 -14.86 -9.01 -2.50
C GLU A 176 -14.80 -8.10 -3.73
N LEU A 177 -15.19 -6.83 -3.59
CA LEU A 177 -15.12 -5.87 -4.69
C LEU A 177 -13.69 -5.59 -5.15
N ASP A 178 -12.73 -5.56 -4.22
CA ASP A 178 -11.30 -5.39 -4.51
C ASP A 178 -10.78 -6.55 -5.34
N VAL A 179 -11.10 -7.80 -4.97
CA VAL A 179 -10.72 -8.99 -5.73
C VAL A 179 -11.42 -9.05 -7.08
N ALA A 180 -12.74 -8.83 -7.11
CA ALA A 180 -13.50 -8.88 -8.36
C ALA A 180 -12.96 -7.84 -9.35
N SER A 181 -12.78 -6.59 -8.89
CA SER A 181 -12.18 -5.53 -9.69
C SER A 181 -10.75 -5.84 -10.09
N GLY A 182 -9.94 -6.34 -9.18
CA GLY A 182 -8.52 -6.61 -9.38
C GLY A 182 -8.26 -7.82 -10.27
N THR A 183 -9.25 -8.69 -10.48
CA THR A 183 -9.18 -9.89 -11.34
C THR A 183 -10.03 -9.76 -12.61
N GLY A 184 -10.60 -8.58 -12.88
CA GLY A 184 -11.51 -8.38 -14.01
C GLY A 184 -12.78 -9.24 -13.98
N ARG A 185 -13.12 -9.83 -12.82
CA ARG A 185 -14.27 -10.69 -12.63
C ARG A 185 -15.49 -9.87 -12.17
N LYS A 186 -16.68 -10.39 -12.43
CA LYS A 186 -17.90 -9.85 -11.83
C LYS A 186 -17.93 -10.19 -10.34
N SER A 187 -18.35 -9.23 -9.52
CA SER A 187 -18.61 -9.42 -8.10
C SER A 187 -19.60 -10.58 -7.87
N ARG A 188 -19.33 -11.42 -6.86
CA ARG A 188 -20.22 -12.51 -6.45
C ARG A 188 -21.43 -12.03 -5.65
N ILE A 189 -21.38 -10.80 -5.16
CA ILE A 189 -22.44 -10.16 -4.37
C ILE A 189 -23.12 -9.06 -5.19
N ALA A 190 -24.42 -8.93 -4.97
CA ALA A 190 -25.23 -7.87 -5.57
C ALA A 190 -24.83 -6.50 -5.02
N GLU A 191 -25.09 -5.47 -5.81
CA GLU A 191 -24.91 -4.08 -5.40
C GLU A 191 -25.73 -3.75 -4.15
N VAL A 192 -25.15 -2.95 -3.25
CA VAL A 192 -25.87 -2.43 -2.08
C VAL A 192 -26.57 -1.13 -2.47
N ASP A 193 -27.74 -0.91 -1.89
CA ASP A 193 -28.46 0.36 -2.00
C ASP A 193 -27.63 1.49 -1.36
N VAL A 194 -27.23 2.44 -2.20
CA VAL A 194 -26.45 3.63 -1.83
C VAL A 194 -27.16 4.47 -0.76
N VAL A 195 -28.49 4.55 -0.79
CA VAL A 195 -29.27 5.29 0.21
C VAL A 195 -29.13 4.62 1.58
N LYS A 196 -29.18 3.30 1.64
CA LYS A 196 -28.96 2.54 2.88
C LYS A 196 -27.54 2.70 3.40
N LEU A 197 -26.54 2.62 2.52
CA LEU A 197 -25.13 2.82 2.91
C LEU A 197 -24.90 4.20 3.52
N ARG A 198 -25.46 5.26 2.93
CA ARG A 198 -25.33 6.61 3.47
C ARG A 198 -26.06 6.77 4.80
N LYS A 199 -27.27 6.20 4.93
CA LYS A 199 -28.05 6.23 6.18
C LYS A 199 -27.33 5.57 7.36
N PHE A 200 -26.47 4.58 7.11
CA PHE A 200 -25.61 4.00 8.15
C PHE A 200 -24.71 5.05 8.84
N LEU A 201 -24.26 6.07 8.11
CA LEU A 201 -23.39 7.13 8.65
C LEU A 201 -24.11 8.10 9.59
N ASP A 202 -25.45 8.05 9.62
CA ASP A 202 -26.28 8.82 10.54
C ASP A 202 -26.57 8.04 11.82
N TYR A 203 -26.19 6.76 11.88
CA TYR A 203 -26.39 5.94 13.06
C TYR A 203 -25.49 6.44 14.21
N PRO A 204 -25.99 6.57 15.46
CA PRO A 204 -25.26 7.20 16.57
C PRO A 204 -23.92 6.55 16.96
N LEU A 205 -23.71 5.30 16.54
CA LEU A 205 -22.47 4.55 16.78
C LEU A 205 -21.53 4.55 15.56
N SER A 206 -21.88 5.23 14.47
CA SER A 206 -20.99 5.43 13.31
C SER A 206 -19.72 6.16 13.73
N LEU A 207 -18.59 5.74 13.19
CA LEU A 207 -17.28 6.33 13.40
C LEU A 207 -16.84 7.14 12.16
N PRO A 208 -15.88 8.07 12.30
CA PRO A 208 -15.35 8.81 11.15
C PRO A 208 -14.82 7.93 10.02
N CYS A 209 -14.21 6.79 10.37
CA CYS A 209 -13.70 5.82 9.40
C CYS A 209 -14.79 5.08 8.61
N ASP A 210 -16.04 5.03 9.10
CA ASP A 210 -17.15 4.39 8.37
C ASP A 210 -17.50 5.13 7.08
N MET A 211 -17.29 6.46 7.04
CA MET A 211 -17.47 7.25 5.81
C MET A 211 -16.58 6.71 4.70
N ARG A 212 -15.32 6.37 5.01
CA ARG A 212 -14.40 5.79 4.04
C ARG A 212 -14.91 4.45 3.51
N THR A 213 -15.41 3.58 4.39
CA THR A 213 -16.00 2.29 4.02
C THR A 213 -17.16 2.48 3.04
N VAL A 214 -18.11 3.36 3.35
CA VAL A 214 -19.26 3.67 2.48
C VAL A 214 -18.80 4.18 1.11
N CYS A 215 -17.88 5.14 1.10
CA CYS A 215 -17.37 5.72 -0.15
C CYS A 215 -16.64 4.71 -1.04
N ILE A 216 -15.88 3.77 -0.47
CA ILE A 216 -15.21 2.71 -1.24
C ILE A 216 -16.27 1.86 -1.96
N ILE A 217 -17.29 1.40 -1.24
CA ILE A 217 -18.35 0.55 -1.82
C ILE A 217 -19.08 1.29 -2.94
N GLU A 218 -19.51 2.53 -2.70
CA GLU A 218 -20.15 3.36 -3.72
C GLU A 218 -19.28 3.51 -4.97
N LEU A 219 -17.99 3.81 -4.79
CA LEU A 219 -17.11 4.07 -5.93
C LEU A 219 -16.80 2.79 -6.72
N HIS A 220 -16.71 1.63 -6.05
CA HIS A 220 -16.58 0.34 -6.74
C HIS A 220 -17.83 0.02 -7.57
N GLN A 221 -19.03 0.22 -7.02
CA GLN A 221 -20.28 0.05 -7.78
C GLN A 221 -20.34 1.01 -8.99
N LEU A 222 -20.01 2.29 -8.79
CA LEU A 222 -19.93 3.26 -9.88
C LEU A 222 -18.95 2.83 -10.98
N ARG A 223 -17.74 2.40 -10.61
CA ARG A 223 -16.72 1.91 -11.57
C ARG A 223 -17.22 0.69 -12.34
N GLY A 224 -17.88 -0.25 -11.68
CA GLY A 224 -18.50 -1.42 -12.32
C GLY A 224 -19.56 -1.00 -13.35
N ASN A 225 -20.46 -0.10 -12.97
CA ASN A 225 -21.50 0.43 -13.85
C ASN A 225 -20.91 1.18 -15.05
N TYR A 226 -19.92 2.05 -14.83
CA TYR A 226 -19.25 2.78 -15.91
C TYR A 226 -18.53 1.85 -16.88
N ARG A 227 -17.91 0.77 -16.40
CA ARG A 227 -17.32 -0.23 -17.28
C ARG A 227 -18.37 -0.87 -18.19
N VAL A 228 -19.51 -1.27 -17.62
CA VAL A 228 -20.62 -1.85 -18.40
C VAL A 228 -21.17 -0.87 -19.43
N THR A 229 -21.36 0.40 -19.05
CA THR A 229 -21.80 1.47 -19.97
C THR A 229 -20.83 1.61 -21.15
N ILE A 230 -19.53 1.72 -20.87
CA ILE A 230 -18.50 1.85 -21.91
C ILE A 230 -18.45 0.60 -22.80
N ASP A 231 -18.46 -0.60 -22.22
CA ASP A 231 -18.38 -1.85 -22.98
C ASP A 231 -19.60 -2.05 -23.91
N ASN A 232 -20.77 -1.58 -23.50
CA ASN A 232 -22.00 -1.64 -24.30
C ASN A 232 -22.11 -0.53 -25.36
N THR A 233 -21.24 0.48 -25.31
CA THR A 233 -21.25 1.55 -26.30
C THR A 233 -20.69 1.04 -27.62
N SER A 234 -21.38 1.34 -28.72
CA SER A 234 -21.10 0.73 -30.04
C SER A 234 -20.20 1.56 -30.94
N THR A 235 -20.11 2.87 -30.72
CA THR A 235 -19.29 3.76 -31.54
C THR A 235 -18.24 4.49 -30.71
N VAL A 236 -17.09 4.78 -31.33
CA VAL A 236 -16.04 5.59 -30.68
C VAL A 236 -16.52 7.02 -30.40
N GLY A 237 -17.35 7.58 -31.30
CA GLY A 237 -17.93 8.92 -31.14
C GLY A 237 -18.77 9.03 -29.87
N ASP A 238 -19.67 8.07 -29.61
CA ASP A 238 -20.52 8.07 -28.41
C ASP A 238 -19.68 7.91 -27.13
N ILE A 239 -18.63 7.07 -27.17
CA ILE A 239 -17.72 6.90 -26.03
C ILE A 239 -17.07 8.24 -25.66
N VAL A 240 -16.47 8.92 -26.63
CA VAL A 240 -15.69 10.14 -26.39
C VAL A 240 -16.57 11.34 -26.11
N SER A 241 -17.65 11.52 -26.88
CA SER A 241 -18.45 12.76 -26.86
C SER A 241 -19.66 12.70 -25.94
N THR A 242 -20.10 11.51 -25.49
CA THR A 242 -21.30 11.36 -24.67
C THR A 242 -21.03 10.65 -23.35
N GLU A 243 -20.58 9.39 -23.41
CA GLU A 243 -20.48 8.57 -22.20
C GLU A 243 -19.36 9.01 -21.28
N LEU A 244 -18.15 9.21 -21.81
CA LEU A 244 -17.00 9.60 -21.01
C LEU A 244 -17.20 10.96 -20.31
N PRO A 245 -17.64 12.04 -20.99
CA PRO A 245 -17.94 13.31 -20.32
C PRO A 245 -19.00 13.16 -19.23
N ALA A 246 -20.09 12.42 -19.50
CA ALA A 246 -21.13 12.17 -18.52
C ALA A 246 -20.61 11.42 -17.29
N ILE A 247 -19.78 10.39 -17.48
CA ILE A 247 -19.13 9.65 -16.40
C ILE A 247 -18.20 10.55 -15.59
N MET A 248 -17.39 11.40 -16.25
CA MET A 248 -16.49 12.34 -15.57
C MET A 248 -17.25 13.37 -14.73
N THR A 249 -18.38 13.89 -15.23
CA THR A 249 -19.29 14.74 -14.46
C THR A 249 -19.85 14.00 -13.24
N ARG A 250 -20.32 12.75 -13.40
CA ARG A 250 -20.83 11.96 -12.27
C ARG A 250 -19.76 11.70 -11.21
N LEU A 251 -18.52 11.38 -11.62
CA LEU A 251 -17.38 11.23 -10.69
C LEU A 251 -17.05 12.55 -9.98
N GLN A 252 -17.12 13.68 -10.68
CA GLN A 252 -16.90 14.99 -10.07
C GLN A 252 -18.02 15.35 -9.09
N ASN A 253 -19.28 15.07 -9.43
CA ASN A 253 -20.41 15.28 -8.52
C ASN A 253 -20.29 14.39 -7.28
N TRP A 254 -19.92 13.12 -7.44
CA TRP A 254 -19.64 12.22 -6.33
C TRP A 254 -18.58 12.81 -5.40
N TRP A 255 -17.48 13.32 -5.95
CA TRP A 255 -16.44 14.00 -5.15
C TRP A 255 -17.01 15.19 -4.41
N THR A 256 -17.68 16.13 -5.11
CA THR A 256 -18.21 17.35 -4.52
C THR A 256 -19.19 17.04 -3.38
N THR A 257 -20.11 16.09 -3.57
CA THR A 257 -21.04 15.66 -2.52
C THR A 257 -20.32 15.13 -1.29
N TRP A 258 -19.31 14.28 -1.46
CA TRP A 258 -18.57 13.73 -0.32
C TRP A 258 -17.64 14.75 0.34
N ASP A 259 -17.12 15.70 -0.42
CA ASP A 259 -16.34 16.82 0.09
C ASP A 259 -17.20 17.74 0.97
N GLU A 260 -18.41 18.07 0.53
CA GLU A 260 -19.40 18.84 1.30
C GLU A 260 -19.85 18.09 2.56
N ILE A 261 -20.07 16.77 2.49
CA ILE A 261 -20.39 15.95 3.68
C ILE A 261 -19.22 15.96 4.67
N HIS A 262 -17.99 15.92 4.18
CA HIS A 262 -16.80 16.00 5.03
C HIS A 262 -16.69 17.37 5.71
N GLU A 263 -16.88 18.46 4.96
CA GLU A 263 -16.84 19.84 5.46
C GLU A 263 -17.99 20.18 6.43
N SER A 264 -19.20 19.68 6.17
CA SER A 264 -20.34 19.87 7.08
C SER A 264 -20.16 19.13 8.40
N ARG A 265 -19.58 17.92 8.38
CA ARG A 265 -19.22 17.19 9.60
C ARG A 265 -18.09 17.88 10.37
N LEU A 266 -17.15 18.52 9.67
CA LEU A 266 -16.15 19.38 10.31
C LEU A 266 -16.79 20.57 11.03
N SER A 267 -17.68 21.31 10.35
CA SER A 267 -18.29 22.52 10.92
C SER A 267 -19.16 22.21 12.14
N PHE A 268 -19.94 21.13 12.11
CA PHE A 268 -20.73 20.68 13.26
C PHE A 268 -19.86 20.41 14.50
N LEU A 269 -18.70 19.77 14.31
CA LEU A 269 -17.75 19.51 15.40
C LEU A 269 -17.06 20.77 15.95
N THR A 270 -16.99 21.85 15.15
CA THR A 270 -16.39 23.12 15.57
C THR A 270 -17.37 24.07 16.26
N LEU A 271 -18.67 23.95 16.01
CA LEU A 271 -19.70 24.83 16.58
C LEU A 271 -19.96 24.59 18.08
N ASP A 272 -19.74 23.36 18.56
CA ASP A 272 -19.94 22.97 19.96
C ASP A 272 -18.72 23.24 20.89
N LYS A 273 -17.68 23.93 20.41
CA LYS A 273 -16.50 24.27 21.23
C LYS A 273 -16.30 25.79 21.35
N PRO A 274 -16.30 26.37 22.58
CA PRO A 274 -16.01 27.79 22.76
C PRO A 274 -14.58 28.12 22.32
N THR A 275 -14.42 29.27 21.66
CA THR A 275 -13.27 29.79 20.89
C THR A 275 -11.95 29.99 21.67
N ILE A 276 -11.77 29.39 22.85
CA ILE A 276 -10.62 29.64 23.76
C ILE A 276 -9.52 28.55 23.67
N TRP A 277 -9.68 27.48 22.89
CA TRP A 277 -8.72 26.36 22.88
C TRP A 277 -7.82 26.28 21.64
N ILE A 278 -7.56 27.40 20.96
CA ILE A 278 -6.89 27.37 19.64
C ILE A 278 -5.38 27.02 19.74
N ASN A 279 -4.72 27.04 20.91
CA ASN A 279 -3.25 26.94 20.95
C ASN A 279 -2.61 26.00 22.01
N SER A 280 -3.31 25.05 22.64
CA SER A 280 -2.62 24.15 23.59
C SER A 280 -3.12 22.71 23.72
N ASP A 281 -4.17 22.29 23.01
CA ASP A 281 -4.70 20.91 23.08
C ASP A 281 -4.70 20.22 21.69
N PHE A 282 -3.61 20.39 20.93
CA PHE A 282 -3.46 19.76 19.62
C PHE A 282 -3.47 18.21 19.71
N ASP A 283 -3.04 17.66 20.85
CA ASP A 283 -2.95 16.21 21.10
C ASP A 283 -4.29 15.54 21.46
N LYS A 284 -5.35 16.29 21.80
CA LYS A 284 -6.69 15.71 22.09
C LYS A 284 -7.66 15.80 20.92
N LEU A 285 -7.26 16.43 19.81
CA LEU A 285 -8.02 16.47 18.56
C LEU A 285 -7.51 15.45 17.52
N GLU A 286 -6.63 14.53 17.91
CA GLU A 286 -6.11 13.45 17.06
C GLU A 286 -7.17 12.42 16.61
N ASP A 287 -8.39 12.50 17.16
CA ASP A 287 -9.48 11.54 16.88
C ASP A 287 -10.54 12.06 15.88
N ASN A 288 -10.40 13.28 15.36
CA ASN A 288 -11.37 13.83 14.42
C ASN A 288 -10.96 13.57 12.97
N GLY A 289 -11.43 12.46 12.40
CA GLY A 289 -11.26 12.08 10.97
C GLY A 289 -11.90 13.04 9.95
N PHE A 290 -12.24 14.26 10.36
CA PHE A 290 -12.97 15.27 9.59
C PHE A 290 -12.23 16.62 9.43
N HIS A 291 -10.99 16.79 9.89
CA HIS A 291 -10.22 18.03 9.63
C HIS A 291 -9.84 18.21 8.15
N ILE A 292 -9.50 19.43 7.71
CA ILE A 292 -9.19 19.74 6.29
C ILE A 292 -8.08 18.87 5.68
N GLY A 293 -7.13 18.43 6.51
CA GLY A 293 -6.06 17.48 6.19
C GLY A 293 -6.33 16.07 6.69
N ALA A 294 -7.57 15.64 6.88
CA ALA A 294 -7.87 14.31 7.38
C ALA A 294 -7.49 13.23 6.35
N PHE A 295 -7.05 12.08 6.86
CA PHE A 295 -6.78 10.89 6.06
C PHE A 295 -8.00 10.49 5.21
N GLN A 296 -9.20 10.58 5.77
CA GLN A 296 -10.45 10.21 5.12
C GLN A 296 -10.63 10.99 3.80
N ARG A 297 -10.47 12.32 3.85
CA ARG A 297 -10.59 13.21 2.67
C ARG A 297 -9.52 12.95 1.64
N SER A 298 -8.25 12.91 2.05
CA SER A 298 -7.13 12.63 1.14
C SER A 298 -7.27 11.27 0.46
N SER A 299 -7.76 10.28 1.20
CA SER A 299 -7.97 8.95 0.66
C SER A 299 -9.11 8.90 -0.36
N LEU A 300 -10.20 9.64 -0.15
CA LEU A 300 -11.27 9.81 -1.14
C LEU A 300 -10.74 10.41 -2.44
N LYS A 301 -9.84 11.39 -2.35
CA LYS A 301 -9.22 12.02 -3.53
C LYS A 301 -8.39 11.05 -4.35
N LEU A 302 -7.58 10.22 -3.69
CA LEU A 302 -6.80 9.17 -4.36
C LEU A 302 -7.70 8.15 -5.06
N MET A 303 -8.80 7.74 -4.40
CA MET A 303 -9.76 6.82 -5.00
C MET A 303 -10.47 7.43 -6.21
N LEU A 304 -10.84 8.72 -6.16
CA LEU A 304 -11.39 9.45 -7.30
C LEU A 304 -10.43 9.44 -8.48
N HIS A 305 -9.15 9.76 -8.27
CA HIS A 305 -8.14 9.71 -9.33
C HIS A 305 -8.03 8.30 -9.92
N TYR A 306 -7.98 7.27 -9.08
CA TYR A 306 -7.93 5.89 -9.55
C TYR A 306 -9.18 5.49 -10.35
N ALA A 307 -10.37 5.92 -9.93
CA ALA A 307 -11.61 5.70 -10.68
C ALA A 307 -11.59 6.38 -12.06
N ARG A 308 -11.03 7.59 -12.16
CA ARG A 308 -10.85 8.29 -13.44
C ARG A 308 -9.88 7.55 -14.35
N ILE A 309 -8.72 7.14 -13.83
CA ILE A 309 -7.73 6.33 -14.56
C ILE A 309 -8.39 5.05 -15.07
N PHE A 310 -9.14 4.35 -14.22
CA PHE A 310 -9.85 3.14 -14.57
C PHE A 310 -10.83 3.37 -15.74
N VAL A 311 -11.66 4.42 -15.69
CA VAL A 311 -12.61 4.74 -16.76
C VAL A 311 -11.89 5.12 -18.06
N PHE A 312 -10.82 5.91 -17.98
CA PHE A 312 -10.02 6.25 -19.17
C PHE A 312 -9.43 5.00 -19.84
N CYS A 313 -8.88 4.08 -19.05
CA CYS A 313 -8.38 2.79 -19.53
C CYS A 313 -9.51 1.94 -20.12
N ALA A 314 -10.68 1.91 -19.47
CA ALA A 314 -11.85 1.21 -19.97
C ALA A 314 -12.26 1.70 -21.36
N SER A 315 -12.32 3.02 -21.53
CA SER A 315 -12.66 3.68 -22.78
C SER A 315 -11.62 3.41 -23.85
N LEU A 316 -10.32 3.56 -23.55
CA LEU A 316 -9.24 3.29 -24.50
C LEU A 316 -9.26 1.82 -24.98
N ALA A 317 -9.43 0.88 -24.06
CA ALA A 317 -9.55 -0.55 -24.39
C ALA A 317 -10.76 -0.83 -25.28
N ARG A 318 -11.90 -0.19 -25.01
CA ARG A 318 -13.10 -0.35 -25.84
C ARG A 318 -12.92 0.25 -27.23
N ILE A 319 -12.33 1.45 -27.32
CA ILE A 319 -12.06 2.13 -28.59
C ILE A 319 -11.15 1.27 -29.47
N GLN A 320 -10.09 0.70 -28.91
CA GLN A 320 -9.20 -0.19 -29.65
C GLN A 320 -9.93 -1.43 -30.21
N LYS A 321 -10.88 -2.00 -29.46
CA LYS A 321 -11.71 -3.12 -29.93
C LYS A 321 -12.69 -2.74 -31.03
N LEU A 322 -13.08 -1.46 -31.11
CA LEU A 322 -14.04 -0.95 -32.09
C LEU A 322 -13.41 -0.44 -33.39
N GLN A 323 -12.09 -0.15 -33.41
CA GLN A 323 -11.43 0.36 -34.61
C GLN A 323 -11.33 -0.72 -35.71
N PRO A 324 -11.93 -0.50 -36.90
CA PRO A 324 -11.73 -1.37 -38.07
C PRO A 324 -10.39 -1.05 -38.77
N THR A 325 -9.81 -2.04 -39.45
CA THR A 325 -8.48 -2.03 -40.08
C THR A 325 -8.33 -1.07 -41.28
N HIS A 326 -9.33 -0.23 -41.58
CA HIS A 326 -9.33 0.63 -42.77
C HIS A 326 -9.66 2.09 -42.41
N THR A 327 -8.75 2.98 -42.82
CA THR A 327 -8.76 4.43 -42.58
C THR A 327 -9.61 5.18 -43.61
N ASP A 328 -10.63 5.91 -43.14
CA ASP A 328 -11.38 6.91 -43.91
C ASP A 328 -11.16 8.32 -43.32
N SER A 329 -11.49 9.37 -44.07
CA SER A 329 -11.28 10.79 -43.71
C SER A 329 -11.94 11.27 -42.41
N GLY A 330 -12.83 10.49 -41.80
CA GLY A 330 -13.31 10.71 -40.42
C GLY A 330 -12.27 10.36 -39.33
N SER A 331 -11.12 9.80 -39.73
CA SER A 331 -10.03 9.36 -38.84
C SER A 331 -9.36 10.52 -38.11
N GLU A 332 -9.10 11.66 -38.76
CA GLU A 332 -8.25 12.71 -38.14
C GLU A 332 -8.86 13.34 -36.87
N MET A 333 -10.16 13.70 -36.90
CA MET A 333 -10.85 14.24 -35.73
C MET A 333 -10.99 13.19 -34.63
N LEU A 334 -11.22 11.93 -35.02
CA LEU A 334 -11.30 10.80 -34.11
C LEU A 334 -9.96 10.54 -33.43
N ASP A 335 -8.86 10.59 -34.19
CA ASP A 335 -7.49 10.42 -33.72
C ASP A 335 -7.13 11.53 -32.74
N GLN A 336 -7.49 12.80 -33.04
CA GLN A 336 -7.28 13.90 -32.10
C GLN A 336 -8.05 13.70 -30.79
N ASN A 337 -9.29 13.23 -30.86
CA ASN A 337 -10.11 12.95 -29.68
C ASN A 337 -9.52 11.82 -28.82
N VAL A 338 -9.04 10.74 -29.46
CA VAL A 338 -8.34 9.65 -28.76
C VAL A 338 -7.01 10.15 -28.18
N MET A 339 -6.31 11.07 -28.84
CA MET A 339 -5.11 11.70 -28.29
C MET A 339 -5.41 12.59 -27.07
N ASN A 340 -6.51 13.34 -27.08
CA ASN A 340 -6.96 14.13 -25.93
C ASN A 340 -7.30 13.21 -24.73
N LEU A 341 -7.85 12.04 -24.99
CA LEU A 341 -8.13 11.01 -23.99
C LEU A 341 -6.83 10.51 -23.33
N TRP A 342 -5.82 10.20 -24.13
CA TRP A 342 -4.49 9.83 -23.65
C TRP A 342 -3.84 10.92 -22.80
N GLN A 343 -3.92 12.18 -23.23
CA GLN A 343 -3.41 13.32 -22.46
C GLN A 343 -4.13 13.45 -21.11
N SER A 344 -5.46 13.33 -21.10
CA SER A 344 -6.26 13.38 -19.87
C SER A 344 -5.92 12.24 -18.90
N LEU A 345 -5.69 11.03 -19.42
CA LEU A 345 -5.20 9.90 -18.64
C LEU A 345 -3.84 10.19 -18.01
N VAL A 346 -2.87 10.65 -18.80
CA VAL A 346 -1.52 10.97 -18.30
C VAL A 346 -1.55 12.07 -17.25
N THR A 347 -2.30 13.15 -17.49
CA THR A 347 -2.46 14.23 -16.51
C THR A 347 -3.03 13.68 -15.20
N THR A 348 -4.08 12.86 -15.26
CA THR A 348 -4.69 12.26 -14.06
C THR A 348 -3.74 11.33 -13.31
N ILE A 349 -2.96 10.52 -14.03
CA ILE A 349 -1.91 9.66 -13.44
C ILE A 349 -0.87 10.53 -12.73
N MET A 350 -0.35 11.54 -13.41
CA MET A 350 0.67 12.42 -12.86
C MET A 350 0.13 13.17 -11.62
N ASP A 351 -1.09 13.70 -11.69
CA ASP A 351 -1.75 14.34 -10.55
C ASP A 351 -1.90 13.38 -9.36
N GLN A 352 -2.27 12.12 -9.59
CA GLN A 352 -2.34 11.11 -8.55
C GLN A 352 -0.97 10.86 -7.89
N LEU A 353 0.09 10.68 -8.68
CA LEU A 353 1.45 10.47 -8.17
C LEU A 353 1.93 11.71 -7.38
N GLY A 354 1.68 12.91 -7.90
CA GLY A 354 2.03 14.17 -7.24
C GLY A 354 1.26 14.38 -5.93
N PHE A 355 -0.04 14.11 -5.94
CA PHE A 355 -0.89 14.19 -4.75
C PHE A 355 -0.40 13.24 -3.66
N LEU A 356 -0.14 11.97 -3.99
CA LEU A 356 0.38 10.98 -3.02
C LEU A 356 1.69 11.45 -2.36
N ILE A 357 2.59 12.07 -3.12
CA ILE A 357 3.87 12.58 -2.60
C ILE A 357 3.65 13.77 -1.67
N ASN A 358 2.77 14.69 -2.05
CA ASN A 358 2.59 15.96 -1.34
C ASN A 358 1.64 15.84 -0.14
N GLU A 359 0.83 14.79 -0.05
CA GLU A 359 -0.21 14.63 0.98
C GLU A 359 0.32 13.84 2.19
N PRO A 360 0.76 14.51 3.28
CA PRO A 360 1.33 13.83 4.45
C PRO A 360 0.31 12.90 5.13
N SER A 361 -0.96 13.29 5.14
CA SER A 361 -2.01 12.57 5.86
C SER A 361 -2.25 11.17 5.34
N TYR A 362 -2.13 10.97 4.03
CA TYR A 362 -2.16 9.63 3.45
C TYR A 362 -0.86 8.86 3.69
N ARG A 363 0.30 9.52 3.51
CA ARG A 363 1.62 8.88 3.68
C ARG A 363 1.86 8.37 5.09
N CYS A 364 1.45 9.11 6.12
CA CYS A 364 1.59 8.69 7.52
C CYS A 364 0.78 7.43 7.86
N GLN A 365 -0.28 7.15 7.11
CA GLN A 365 -1.14 6.00 7.31
C GLN A 365 -0.72 4.79 6.45
N LEU A 366 0.07 5.00 5.39
CA LEU A 366 0.49 3.94 4.45
C LEU A 366 1.17 2.71 5.12
N PRO A 367 1.99 2.84 6.18
CA PRO A 367 2.55 1.68 6.88
C PRO A 367 1.51 0.75 7.52
N TRP A 368 0.29 1.25 7.70
CA TRP A 368 -0.83 0.50 8.28
C TRP A 368 -1.84 0.04 7.24
N ALA A 369 -1.66 0.40 5.96
CA ALA A 369 -2.63 0.05 4.94
C ALA A 369 -2.63 -1.47 4.66
N PRO A 370 -3.78 -2.03 4.28
CA PRO A 370 -3.84 -3.35 3.66
C PRO A 370 -3.04 -3.41 2.36
N THR A 371 -2.88 -4.62 1.82
CA THR A 371 -2.16 -4.87 0.57
C THR A 371 -2.77 -4.10 -0.61
N TYR A 372 -4.10 -4.03 -0.71
CA TYR A 372 -4.78 -3.46 -1.90
C TYR A 372 -4.49 -1.97 -2.16
N PRO A 373 -4.53 -1.05 -1.16
CA PRO A 373 -4.05 0.32 -1.35
C PRO A 373 -2.61 0.44 -1.85
N ALA A 374 -1.69 -0.38 -1.33
CA ALA A 374 -0.29 -0.37 -1.78
C ALA A 374 -0.14 -0.92 -3.20
N LEU A 375 -0.88 -1.98 -3.54
CA LEU A 375 -0.96 -2.50 -4.91
C LEU A 375 -1.51 -1.46 -5.89
N THR A 376 -2.53 -0.70 -5.51
CA THR A 376 -3.09 0.37 -6.35
C THR A 376 -2.03 1.44 -6.65
N ILE A 377 -1.24 1.84 -5.64
CA ILE A 377 -0.13 2.80 -5.81
C ILE A 377 0.95 2.25 -6.74
N ALA A 378 1.37 1.00 -6.50
CA ALA A 378 2.38 0.32 -7.30
C ALA A 378 1.90 0.15 -8.75
N PHE A 379 0.65 -0.23 -8.94
CA PHE A 379 0.00 -0.33 -10.24
C PHE A 379 0.05 1.00 -10.99
N VAL A 380 -0.45 2.09 -10.40
CA VAL A 380 -0.46 3.41 -11.08
C VAL A 380 0.95 3.89 -11.40
N THR A 381 1.91 3.65 -10.50
CA THR A 381 3.31 4.04 -10.72
C THR A 381 3.95 3.24 -11.85
N THR A 382 3.80 1.92 -11.86
CA THR A 382 4.37 1.06 -12.92
C THR A 382 3.65 1.26 -14.26
N PHE A 383 2.35 1.50 -14.24
CA PHE A 383 1.57 1.84 -15.42
C PHE A 383 2.06 3.15 -16.06
N ALA A 384 2.31 4.20 -15.26
CA ALA A 384 2.87 5.45 -15.74
C ALA A 384 4.23 5.26 -16.43
N LEU A 385 5.12 4.44 -15.84
CA LEU A 385 6.42 4.10 -16.40
C LEU A 385 6.30 3.34 -17.74
N ARG A 386 5.30 2.46 -17.86
CA ARG A 386 5.01 1.77 -19.13
C ARG A 386 4.50 2.75 -20.20
N ILE A 387 3.61 3.69 -19.84
CA ILE A 387 3.14 4.74 -20.76
C ILE A 387 4.33 5.58 -21.24
N ALA A 388 5.24 5.96 -20.35
CA ALA A 388 6.44 6.73 -20.70
C ALA A 388 7.37 6.06 -21.70
N ARG A 389 7.39 4.72 -21.69
CA ARG A 389 8.11 3.94 -22.69
C ARG A 389 7.38 3.89 -24.03
N TRP A 390 6.06 3.71 -24.00
CA TRP A 390 5.26 3.52 -25.21
C TRP A 390 4.93 4.83 -25.94
N ARG A 391 4.69 5.90 -25.19
CA ARG A 391 4.39 7.25 -25.70
C ARG A 391 5.24 8.29 -24.97
N PRO A 392 6.56 8.36 -25.26
CA PRO A 392 7.49 9.24 -24.54
C PRO A 392 7.10 10.72 -24.61
N ASN A 393 6.49 11.15 -25.73
CA ASN A 393 6.10 12.54 -25.95
C ASN A 393 4.88 12.98 -25.12
N LEU A 394 4.13 12.03 -24.52
CA LEU A 394 2.92 12.37 -23.76
C LEU A 394 3.17 12.67 -22.29
N ILE A 395 4.29 12.22 -21.74
CA ILE A 395 4.56 12.26 -20.31
C ILE A 395 5.96 12.80 -20.04
N ASN A 396 6.05 13.73 -19.11
CA ASN A 396 7.34 14.25 -18.66
C ASN A 396 8.11 13.13 -17.93
N GLN A 397 9.04 12.49 -18.63
CA GLN A 397 9.77 11.32 -18.16
C GLN A 397 10.66 11.62 -16.95
N SER A 398 11.31 12.78 -16.91
CA SER A 398 12.18 13.18 -15.80
C SER A 398 11.37 13.43 -14.52
N LEU A 399 10.26 14.17 -14.62
CA LEU A 399 9.34 14.36 -13.49
C LEU A 399 8.70 13.04 -13.04
N LEU A 400 8.33 12.17 -13.98
CA LEU A 400 7.78 10.86 -13.66
C LEU A 400 8.80 10.00 -12.89
N LEU A 401 10.05 9.95 -13.36
CA LEU A 401 11.09 9.17 -12.70
C LEU A 401 11.32 9.65 -11.27
N GLU A 402 11.41 10.97 -11.07
CA GLU A 402 11.54 11.57 -9.73
C GLU A 402 10.38 11.15 -8.81
N ARG A 403 9.14 11.24 -9.31
CA ARG A 403 7.95 10.84 -8.55
C ARG A 403 7.96 9.33 -8.23
N ALA A 404 8.30 8.50 -9.21
CA ALA A 404 8.35 7.06 -9.05
C ALA A 404 9.43 6.63 -8.05
N GLU A 405 10.58 7.28 -8.02
CA GLU A 405 11.65 7.04 -7.03
C GLU A 405 11.19 7.37 -5.60
N ARG A 406 10.52 8.53 -5.42
CA ARG A 406 9.96 8.91 -4.11
C ARG A 406 8.91 7.91 -3.64
N ILE A 407 7.99 7.49 -4.52
CA ILE A 407 6.95 6.51 -4.20
C ILE A 407 7.56 5.14 -3.89
N CYS A 408 8.57 4.71 -4.65
CA CYS A 408 9.34 3.50 -4.36
C CYS A 408 9.96 3.58 -2.96
N GLY A 409 10.47 4.75 -2.55
CA GLY A 409 10.96 5.00 -1.19
C GLY A 409 9.88 4.85 -0.11
N PHE A 410 8.63 5.24 -0.38
CA PHE A 410 7.52 5.02 0.54
C PHE A 410 7.15 3.53 0.66
N LEU A 411 7.06 2.83 -0.47
CA LEU A 411 6.74 1.39 -0.51
C LEU A 411 7.84 0.52 0.08
N LYS A 412 9.09 1.01 0.13
CA LYS A 412 10.21 0.34 0.80
C LYS A 412 9.94 0.11 2.29
N GLN A 413 9.10 0.94 2.91
CA GLN A 413 8.66 0.71 4.28
C GLN A 413 7.70 -0.48 4.32
N PRO A 414 7.91 -1.46 5.23
CA PRO A 414 6.94 -2.51 5.52
C PRO A 414 5.52 -2.00 5.71
N PRO A 415 4.50 -2.83 5.40
CA PRO A 415 4.58 -4.29 5.24
C PRO A 415 4.76 -4.82 3.80
N TYR A 416 5.26 -4.03 2.84
CA TYR A 416 5.20 -4.35 1.39
C TYR A 416 6.55 -4.69 0.69
N PRO A 417 7.37 -5.64 1.17
CA PRO A 417 8.68 -5.91 0.59
C PRO A 417 8.62 -6.35 -0.88
N ASP A 418 7.64 -7.18 -1.26
CA ASP A 418 7.54 -7.71 -2.63
C ASP A 418 6.93 -6.69 -3.61
N ILE A 419 5.96 -5.89 -3.15
CA ILE A 419 5.45 -4.76 -3.94
C ILE A 419 6.57 -3.75 -4.21
N HIS A 420 7.35 -3.40 -3.18
CA HIS A 420 8.52 -2.54 -3.33
C HIS A 420 9.53 -3.13 -4.32
N ARG A 421 9.85 -4.42 -4.19
CA ARG A 421 10.75 -5.10 -5.12
C ARG A 421 10.28 -4.95 -6.55
N THR A 422 9.00 -5.18 -6.81
CA THR A 422 8.41 -5.04 -8.15
C THR A 422 8.56 -3.62 -8.67
N VAL A 423 8.13 -2.60 -7.90
CA VAL A 423 8.23 -1.19 -8.32
C VAL A 423 9.69 -0.77 -8.54
N SER A 424 10.61 -1.22 -7.69
CA SER A 424 12.03 -0.88 -7.79
C SER A 424 12.65 -1.36 -9.10
N ILE A 425 12.22 -2.52 -9.62
CA ILE A 425 12.66 -3.04 -10.92
C ILE A 425 12.21 -2.09 -12.04
N PHE A 426 10.95 -1.69 -12.05
CA PHE A 426 10.42 -0.75 -13.05
C PHE A 426 11.12 0.62 -12.99
N VAL A 427 11.39 1.13 -11.80
CA VAL A 427 12.10 2.39 -11.60
C VAL A 427 13.54 2.31 -12.12
N ASN A 428 14.26 1.23 -11.79
CA ASN A 428 15.63 1.03 -12.26
C ASN A 428 15.70 0.91 -13.79
N TYR A 429 14.73 0.20 -14.38
CA TYR A 429 14.62 0.09 -15.84
C TYR A 429 14.33 1.44 -16.50
N ALA A 430 13.36 2.20 -15.99
CA ALA A 430 13.03 3.52 -16.51
C ALA A 430 14.23 4.48 -16.42
N ARG A 431 15.01 4.42 -15.34
CA ARG A 431 16.25 5.19 -15.19
C ARG A 431 17.25 4.88 -16.30
N ALA A 432 17.48 3.59 -16.58
CA ALA A 432 18.39 3.16 -17.64
C ALA A 432 17.88 3.58 -19.03
N LEU A 433 16.56 3.44 -19.28
CA LEU A 433 15.94 3.85 -20.54
C LEU A 433 16.10 5.35 -20.80
N ILE A 434 15.79 6.20 -19.81
CA ILE A 434 15.91 7.65 -19.94
C ILE A 434 17.38 8.06 -20.13
N ALA A 435 18.31 7.42 -19.41
CA ALA A 435 19.75 7.68 -19.58
C ALA A 435 20.25 7.35 -21.00
N SER A 436 19.72 6.29 -21.63
CA SER A 436 20.08 5.92 -23.01
C SER A 436 19.51 6.86 -24.08
N GLN A 437 18.46 7.62 -23.75
CA GLN A 437 17.81 8.56 -24.67
C GLN A 437 18.45 9.95 -24.64
N LEU A 438 19.27 10.27 -23.62
CA LEU A 438 20.09 11.47 -23.65
C LEU A 438 21.21 11.29 -24.69
N PRO A 439 21.42 12.26 -25.60
CA PRO A 439 22.55 12.22 -26.52
C PRO A 439 23.85 12.12 -25.72
N GLN A 440 24.63 11.07 -25.95
CA GLN A 440 26.04 11.07 -25.56
C GLN A 440 26.69 12.24 -26.31
N SER A 441 27.05 13.29 -25.58
CA SER A 441 27.94 14.31 -26.12
C SER A 441 29.27 13.62 -26.44
N ASN A 442 29.48 13.30 -27.71
CA ASN A 442 30.76 12.82 -28.22
C ASN A 442 31.84 13.85 -27.91
N HIS A 443 32.56 13.69 -26.80
CA HIS A 443 33.93 14.15 -26.73
C HIS A 443 34.79 13.17 -27.52
N SER A 444 34.69 13.25 -28.85
CA SER A 444 35.78 12.83 -29.72
C SER A 444 36.86 13.89 -29.60
N THR A 445 37.71 13.81 -28.59
CA THR A 445 39.01 14.47 -28.66
C THR A 445 39.86 13.66 -29.62
N ASP A 446 39.95 14.16 -30.86
CA ASP A 446 41.09 13.89 -31.72
C ASP A 446 42.36 14.17 -30.93
N VAL A 447 43.11 13.10 -30.62
CA VAL A 447 44.46 13.19 -30.10
C VAL A 447 45.41 13.08 -31.29
N PRO A 448 46.14 14.14 -31.67
CA PRO A 448 47.24 13.98 -32.60
C PRO A 448 48.40 13.32 -31.85
N ILE A 449 48.86 12.20 -32.40
CA ILE A 449 50.08 11.51 -32.02
C ILE A 449 51.28 12.45 -32.24
N MET A 450 52.01 12.80 -31.18
CA MET A 450 53.42 13.13 -31.27
C MET A 450 54.22 12.28 -30.28
N SER A 451 55.20 11.62 -30.86
CA SER A 451 56.11 10.60 -30.34
C SER A 451 57.15 11.12 -29.34
N ASP A 452 57.54 10.20 -28.46
CA ASP A 452 58.67 10.18 -27.52
C ASP A 452 59.78 11.22 -27.73
N GLN A 453 60.20 11.85 -26.62
CA GLN A 453 61.59 11.74 -26.18
C GLN A 453 61.77 12.07 -24.69
N ASN A 454 62.68 11.30 -24.12
CA ASN A 454 63.04 11.09 -22.72
C ASN A 454 63.86 12.26 -22.13
N GLU A 455 64.08 12.18 -20.80
CA GLU A 455 65.07 12.92 -19.97
C GLU A 455 64.55 14.12 -19.11
N GLY A 456 64.46 13.88 -17.79
CA GLY A 456 64.68 14.92 -16.77
C GLY A 456 66.20 15.18 -16.57
N PRO A 457 66.67 15.99 -15.60
CA PRO A 457 66.00 16.41 -14.36
C PRO A 457 66.31 17.87 -13.86
N THR A 458 65.88 18.14 -12.61
CA THR A 458 66.51 18.99 -11.55
C THR A 458 66.20 20.50 -11.42
N PHE A 459 65.50 20.81 -10.31
CA PHE A 459 65.74 21.83 -9.25
C PHE A 459 66.55 23.11 -9.53
N GLU A 460 65.95 24.29 -9.23
CA GLU A 460 66.28 25.27 -8.15
C GLU A 460 65.48 26.58 -8.35
N GLY A 461 65.08 27.27 -7.26
CA GLY A 461 64.31 28.55 -7.26
C GLY A 461 65.19 29.80 -7.53
N PRO A 462 64.92 31.01 -6.97
CA PRO A 462 63.76 31.52 -6.21
C PRO A 462 63.31 32.98 -6.62
N ASP A 463 62.33 33.53 -5.87
CA ASP A 463 62.06 34.97 -5.58
C ASP A 463 61.73 35.95 -6.74
N ASN A 464 60.89 36.98 -6.64
CA ASN A 464 60.42 37.77 -5.50
C ASN A 464 59.22 38.68 -5.89
N ASP A 465 58.66 39.33 -4.86
CA ASP A 465 57.89 40.59 -4.85
C ASP A 465 56.36 40.55 -4.68
N ASN A 466 56.00 40.59 -3.40
CA ASN A 466 54.76 41.12 -2.82
C ASN A 466 55.09 42.48 -2.15
N PRO A 467 54.14 43.43 -2.00
CA PRO A 467 53.44 43.54 -0.70
C PRO A 467 51.94 43.92 -0.84
N MET A 468 51.01 43.23 -0.16
CA MET A 468 50.34 43.59 1.12
C MET A 468 49.62 44.97 1.11
N ILE A 469 48.38 45.19 1.60
CA ILE A 469 47.80 44.86 2.92
C ILE A 469 46.24 44.98 2.84
N ASN A 470 45.49 43.97 3.29
CA ASN A 470 44.55 44.08 4.42
C ASN A 470 43.95 42.68 4.77
N ARG A 471 44.06 42.34 6.05
CA ARG A 471 43.82 41.06 6.76
C ARG A 471 42.60 41.26 7.72
N PRO A 472 42.01 40.29 8.48
CA PRO A 472 42.21 38.82 8.61
C PRO A 472 40.92 37.96 8.46
N PRO A 473 41.10 36.64 8.29
CA PRO A 473 40.38 35.60 9.04
C PRO A 473 41.32 35.00 10.11
N PRO A 474 40.79 34.46 11.22
CA PRO A 474 41.04 33.03 11.53
C PRO A 474 39.83 32.42 12.30
N SER A 475 39.67 31.13 12.58
CA SER A 475 40.61 30.07 12.96
C SER A 475 39.91 28.71 12.79
N GLY A 476 40.63 27.68 12.40
CA GLY A 476 40.19 26.29 12.58
C GLY A 476 40.54 25.78 13.99
N VAL A 477 39.82 24.76 14.47
CA VAL A 477 40.31 23.79 15.46
C VAL A 477 39.54 22.47 15.26
N GLY A 478 40.30 21.35 15.25
CA GLY A 478 39.79 19.98 15.33
C GLY A 478 39.34 19.59 16.75
N PRO A 479 39.08 18.29 17.00
CA PRO A 479 38.18 17.81 18.05
C PRO A 479 38.89 17.25 19.30
N LEU A 480 38.35 17.47 20.50
CA LEU A 480 38.56 16.70 21.75
C LEU A 480 37.46 17.14 22.75
N ASP A 481 36.57 16.23 23.20
CA ASP A 481 36.57 15.51 24.50
C ASP A 481 36.18 16.40 25.70
N ASP A 482 35.48 16.01 26.77
CA ASP A 482 34.82 14.80 27.29
C ASP A 482 34.24 15.24 28.66
N LEU A 483 33.39 14.44 29.33
CA LEU A 483 33.38 14.16 30.79
C LEU A 483 32.00 13.88 31.43
N ARG A 484 31.79 12.58 31.71
CA ARG A 484 31.60 11.93 33.06
C ARG A 484 30.62 10.75 32.93
N TYR A 485 30.88 9.51 33.38
CA TYR A 485 31.83 8.97 34.35
C TYR A 485 32.18 7.50 33.98
N ARG A 486 33.43 7.12 34.23
CA ARG A 486 34.05 5.80 34.01
C ARG A 486 34.14 5.04 35.33
N THR A 487 34.05 3.70 35.30
CA THR A 487 35.07 2.77 35.87
C THR A 487 34.71 1.31 35.58
N GLY A 488 35.55 0.64 34.79
CA GLY A 488 35.67 -0.83 34.75
C GLY A 488 36.64 -1.31 35.85
N PRO A 489 37.08 -2.59 35.82
CA PRO A 489 38.14 -2.92 34.88
C PRO A 489 38.09 -4.31 34.22
N THR A 490 38.79 -4.39 33.10
CA THR A 490 39.13 -5.55 32.26
C THR A 490 40.38 -6.27 32.80
N ILE A 491 40.58 -7.55 32.40
CA ILE A 491 41.82 -8.21 31.91
C ILE A 491 41.78 -9.70 32.31
N GLN A 492 41.79 -10.67 31.37
CA GLN A 492 42.98 -11.32 30.81
C GLN A 492 42.61 -12.47 29.86
N ALA A 493 43.44 -12.64 28.84
CA ALA A 493 43.40 -13.75 27.89
C ALA A 493 43.98 -15.01 28.50
N ASP A 494 43.45 -16.17 28.12
CA ASP A 494 44.26 -17.40 28.07
C ASP A 494 43.88 -18.26 26.86
N ARG A 495 44.92 -18.65 26.12
CA ARG A 495 44.88 -19.60 25.01
C ARG A 495 45.37 -20.91 25.60
N ASP A 496 44.60 -21.98 25.51
CA ASP A 496 45.21 -23.30 25.44
C ASP A 496 44.44 -24.28 24.56
N SER A 497 45.24 -24.87 23.68
CA SER A 497 44.96 -25.90 22.70
C SER A 497 44.93 -27.27 23.35
N ASN A 498 43.95 -28.11 22.97
CA ASN A 498 44.15 -29.56 22.96
C ASN A 498 43.27 -30.23 21.88
N MET A 499 43.95 -30.77 20.88
CA MET A 499 43.40 -31.69 19.87
C MET A 499 43.37 -33.11 20.46
N VAL A 500 42.25 -33.82 20.27
CA VAL A 500 42.22 -35.29 20.21
C VAL A 500 41.26 -35.71 19.10
N SER A 501 41.73 -36.64 18.27
CA SER A 501 41.10 -37.14 17.04
C SER A 501 40.02 -38.22 17.26
N MET A 502 39.18 -38.37 16.24
CA MET A 502 37.96 -39.18 16.03
C MET A 502 38.06 -40.70 16.31
N PRO A 503 36.92 -41.44 16.32
CA PRO A 503 36.49 -42.07 15.07
C PRO A 503 35.00 -41.95 14.72
N SER A 504 34.79 -42.11 13.42
CA SER A 504 33.61 -42.06 12.55
C SER A 504 32.41 -42.94 12.90
N SER A 505 31.20 -42.42 12.64
CA SER A 505 30.10 -43.17 12.00
C SER A 505 29.00 -42.20 11.52
N ASP A 506 28.92 -42.02 10.21
CA ASP A 506 27.85 -41.34 9.46
C ASP A 506 26.68 -42.33 9.23
N PRO A 507 25.43 -41.85 9.07
CA PRO A 507 24.93 -41.79 7.70
C PRO A 507 24.02 -40.58 7.37
N SER A 508 24.29 -40.02 6.18
CA SER A 508 23.37 -39.36 5.25
C SER A 508 22.73 -38.01 5.64
N ALA A 509 23.51 -36.94 5.52
CA ALA A 509 23.01 -35.59 5.26
C ALA A 509 23.47 -35.12 3.87
N VAL A 510 22.54 -34.84 2.97
CA VAL A 510 22.80 -34.22 1.66
C VAL A 510 23.27 -32.79 1.89
N ALA A 511 24.57 -32.55 1.74
CA ALA A 511 25.18 -31.24 1.89
C ALA A 511 24.76 -30.29 0.75
N ARG A 512 24.21 -29.11 1.11
CA ARG A 512 24.11 -27.97 0.19
C ARG A 512 25.50 -27.36 -0.02
N ALA A 513 25.86 -27.15 -1.29
CA ALA A 513 27.10 -26.52 -1.72
C ALA A 513 27.20 -25.04 -1.26
N PRO A 514 28.42 -24.53 -1.03
CA PRO A 514 28.64 -23.14 -0.62
C PRO A 514 28.30 -22.16 -1.76
N VAL A 515 27.68 -21.04 -1.40
CA VAL A 515 27.27 -19.97 -2.32
C VAL A 515 28.49 -19.38 -3.02
N SER A 516 28.63 -19.68 -4.31
CA SER A 516 29.61 -19.03 -5.19
C SER A 516 29.25 -17.56 -5.38
N ARG A 517 30.20 -16.66 -5.08
CA ARG A 517 30.18 -15.27 -5.57
C ARG A 517 30.16 -15.30 -7.09
N LEU A 518 29.01 -14.98 -7.68
CA LEU A 518 28.91 -14.73 -9.12
C LEU A 518 29.23 -13.25 -9.38
N SER A 519 30.48 -12.97 -9.69
CA SER A 519 30.81 -11.88 -10.62
C SER A 519 30.50 -12.43 -12.02
N GLY A 520 29.35 -12.05 -12.56
CA GLY A 520 28.92 -12.41 -13.91
C GLY A 520 28.07 -11.27 -14.46
N THR A 521 28.37 -10.85 -15.68
CA THR A 521 27.57 -9.91 -16.47
C THR A 521 26.09 -10.24 -16.34
N MET A 522 25.31 -9.27 -15.88
CA MET A 522 23.88 -9.38 -15.64
C MET A 522 23.17 -9.65 -16.97
N GLU A 523 22.90 -10.93 -17.27
CA GLU A 523 21.97 -11.29 -18.35
C GLU A 523 20.60 -10.75 -17.95
N ALA A 524 20.08 -9.85 -18.78
CA ALA A 524 18.77 -9.27 -18.60
C ALA A 524 17.72 -10.40 -18.64
N PRO A 525 16.77 -10.45 -17.68
CA PRO A 525 15.68 -11.41 -17.74
C PRO A 525 14.96 -11.31 -19.09
N ASN A 526 14.58 -12.44 -19.65
CA ASN A 526 13.89 -12.50 -20.93
C ASN A 526 12.45 -11.95 -20.75
N TRP A 527 12.27 -10.63 -20.97
CA TRP A 527 11.01 -9.88 -20.77
C TRP A 527 9.96 -10.11 -21.88
N THR A 528 9.93 -11.29 -22.50
CA THR A 528 8.79 -11.72 -23.31
C THR A 528 7.61 -12.03 -22.39
N VAL A 529 7.04 -10.99 -21.78
CA VAL A 529 5.92 -11.12 -20.84
C VAL A 529 4.71 -10.52 -21.50
N SER A 530 4.02 -11.41 -22.20
CA SER A 530 2.63 -11.36 -22.67
C SER A 530 1.60 -11.20 -21.55
N ASN A 531 2.03 -10.87 -20.34
CA ASN A 531 1.20 -10.94 -19.15
C ASN A 531 0.78 -9.52 -18.74
N SER A 532 -0.47 -9.41 -18.31
CA SER A 532 -1.13 -8.17 -17.87
C SER A 532 -0.28 -7.42 -16.83
N ILE A 533 -0.47 -6.10 -16.67
CA ILE A 533 0.18 -5.32 -15.59
C ILE A 533 -0.06 -5.97 -14.23
N ALA A 534 -1.22 -6.59 -14.06
CA ALA A 534 -1.61 -7.21 -12.82
C ALA A 534 -1.16 -8.68 -12.68
N ASP A 535 -0.85 -9.38 -13.78
CA ASP A 535 -0.05 -10.62 -13.72
C ASP A 535 1.35 -10.35 -13.14
N SER A 536 1.92 -9.16 -13.38
CA SER A 536 3.20 -8.75 -12.78
C SER A 536 3.14 -8.62 -11.25
N PHE A 537 1.94 -8.56 -10.69
CA PHE A 537 1.66 -8.58 -9.25
C PHE A 537 1.06 -9.92 -8.78
N GLY A 538 1.01 -10.94 -9.66
CA GLY A 538 0.44 -12.26 -9.36
C GLY A 538 -1.08 -12.22 -9.07
N LEU A 539 -1.79 -11.22 -9.62
CA LEU A 539 -3.20 -10.98 -9.31
C LEU A 539 -4.17 -11.82 -10.15
N PHE A 540 -3.72 -12.40 -11.26
CA PHE A 540 -4.58 -13.09 -12.23
C PHE A 540 -4.11 -14.53 -12.50
N GLU A 541 -5.04 -15.38 -12.95
CA GLU A 541 -4.73 -16.68 -13.54
C GLU A 541 -4.37 -16.51 -15.02
N GLU A 542 -3.50 -17.36 -15.58
CA GLU A 542 -3.11 -17.29 -16.99
C GLU A 542 -4.34 -17.26 -17.91
N GLY A 543 -4.45 -16.22 -18.75
CA GLY A 543 -5.50 -16.08 -19.78
C GLY A 543 -6.71 -15.21 -19.42
N GLN A 544 -6.68 -14.44 -18.32
CA GLN A 544 -7.73 -13.46 -18.01
C GLN A 544 -7.46 -12.12 -18.72
N ASN A 545 -8.48 -11.56 -19.39
CA ASN A 545 -8.39 -10.24 -20.03
C ASN A 545 -8.37 -9.12 -18.97
N ASP A 546 -7.25 -8.43 -18.84
CA ASP A 546 -7.11 -7.23 -18.01
C ASP A 546 -7.71 -6.02 -18.75
N ILE A 547 -8.38 -5.13 -18.00
CA ILE A 547 -8.84 -3.84 -18.52
C ILE A 547 -7.69 -2.97 -19.02
N PHE A 548 -6.45 -3.28 -18.61
CA PHE A 548 -5.22 -2.63 -19.05
C PHE A 548 -4.51 -3.33 -20.22
N ASP A 549 -5.05 -4.44 -20.76
CA ASP A 549 -4.49 -5.20 -21.90
C ASP A 549 -4.66 -4.50 -23.27
N PHE A 550 -4.99 -3.22 -23.27
CA PHE A 550 -5.03 -2.39 -24.47
C PHE A 550 -3.64 -1.86 -24.87
N LEU A 551 -2.64 -2.02 -24.00
CA LEU A 551 -1.25 -1.79 -24.38
C LEU A 551 -0.76 -2.95 -25.27
N PRO A 552 -0.11 -2.69 -26.43
CA PRO A 552 0.44 -3.73 -27.28
C PRO A 552 1.44 -4.62 -26.53
N MET A 553 1.54 -5.90 -26.93
CA MET A 553 2.59 -6.81 -26.44
C MET A 553 3.97 -6.15 -26.58
N MET A 554 4.77 -6.21 -25.51
CA MET A 554 6.10 -5.62 -25.54
C MET A 554 6.95 -6.34 -26.61
N PRO A 555 7.62 -5.62 -27.53
CA PRO A 555 8.61 -6.25 -28.38
C PRO A 555 9.70 -6.88 -27.50
N SER A 556 10.06 -8.12 -27.81
CA SER A 556 11.21 -8.80 -27.20
C SER A 556 12.46 -7.95 -27.38
N MET A 557 13.23 -7.82 -26.31
CA MET A 557 14.49 -7.06 -26.31
C MET A 557 15.46 -7.63 -27.36
N PRO A 558 16.26 -6.81 -28.07
CA PRO A 558 17.47 -7.31 -28.70
C PRO A 558 18.38 -7.87 -27.61
N GLN A 559 18.87 -9.09 -27.83
CA GLN A 559 19.74 -9.84 -26.92
C GLN A 559 21.07 -9.14 -26.67
#